data_AF-A0A356BZN3-F1
#
_entry.id   AF-A0A356BZN3-F1
#
_cell.length_a   1.000
_cell.length_b   1.000
_cell.length_c   1.000
_cell.angle_alpha   90.00
_cell.angle_beta   90.00
_cell.angle_gamma   90.00
#
_symmetry.space_group_name_H-M   'P 1'
#
loop_
_entity.id
_entity.type
_entity.pdbx_description
1 polymer ?
#
loop_
_entity_poly.entity_id
_entity_poly.type
_entity_poly.pdbx_seq_one_letter_code
_entity_poly.pdbx_strand_id
1 'polypeptide(L)'
;MKGFTSKLGLLRNSVASRLAVDREIEKDATPATVQRIFWTAPVMAIGNFLAALGFWFQEEPTGATEILWRELIIKTNFLVSVLSCGVWILTWIVKRRKASLRIQTILTYAVVAYVLAIGLGIALIDTLVMTGITPFLICVTIVGTFY
;
A
#
# COMPACT_ATOMS: atom_id res chain seq x y z
N MET A 1 15.92 -38.85 30.14
CA MET A 1 16.19 -37.50 29.56
C MET A 1 16.75 -37.50 28.12
N LYS A 2 16.92 -38.64 27.42
CA LYS A 2 17.44 -38.66 26.02
C LYS A 2 16.40 -38.34 24.92
N GLY A 3 15.09 -38.40 25.21
CA GLY A 3 14.04 -38.17 24.21
C GLY A 3 13.67 -36.71 23.93
N PHE A 4 14.02 -35.78 24.85
CA PHE A 4 13.62 -34.37 24.74
C PHE A 4 14.53 -33.57 23.79
N THR A 5 15.84 -33.88 23.80
CA THR A 5 16.84 -33.28 22.90
C THR A 5 16.66 -33.71 21.44
N SER A 6 16.19 -34.94 21.20
CA SER A 6 15.84 -35.45 19.87
C SER A 6 14.67 -34.70 19.24
N LYS A 7 13.59 -34.45 20.01
CA LYS A 7 12.43 -33.68 19.52
C LYS A 7 12.76 -32.22 19.24
N LEU A 8 13.61 -31.59 20.07
CA LEU A 8 14.09 -30.22 19.83
C LEU A 8 14.94 -30.11 18.55
N GLY A 9 15.78 -31.10 18.26
CA GLY A 9 16.56 -31.14 17.02
C GLY A 9 15.69 -31.29 15.77
N LEU A 10 14.65 -32.13 15.83
CA LEU A 10 13.68 -32.30 14.75
C LEU A 10 12.86 -31.03 14.51
N LEU A 11 12.40 -30.36 15.58
CA LEU A 11 11.70 -29.09 15.49
C LEU A 11 12.60 -27.99 14.92
N ARG A 12 13.86 -27.89 15.36
CA ARG A 12 14.82 -26.90 14.83
C ARG A 12 15.07 -27.09 13.34
N ASN A 13 15.23 -28.35 12.90
CA ASN A 13 15.44 -28.64 11.49
C ASN A 13 14.20 -28.37 10.64
N SER A 14 12.99 -28.63 11.17
CA SER A 14 11.73 -28.30 10.50
C SER A 14 11.50 -26.79 10.39
N VAL A 15 11.84 -26.03 11.43
CA VAL A 15 11.78 -24.56 11.40
C VAL A 15 12.81 -24.00 10.42
N ALA A 16 14.05 -24.51 10.44
CA ALA A 16 15.10 -24.08 9.51
C ALA A 16 14.73 -24.37 8.05
N SER A 17 14.13 -25.53 7.76
CA SER A 17 13.66 -25.85 6.40
C SER A 17 12.52 -24.94 5.96
N ARG A 18 11.58 -24.61 6.85
CA ARG A 18 10.49 -23.66 6.56
C ARG A 18 11.02 -22.25 6.30
N LEU A 19 11.94 -21.76 7.12
CA LEU A 19 12.58 -20.46 6.91
C LEU A 19 13.40 -20.41 5.61
N ALA A 20 13.98 -21.53 5.19
CA ALA A 20 14.69 -21.61 3.91
C ALA A 20 13.71 -21.49 2.74
N VAL A 21 12.56 -22.18 2.80
CA VAL A 21 11.48 -22.07 1.81
C VAL A 21 10.91 -20.64 1.80
N ASP A 22 10.64 -20.05 2.96
CA ASP A 22 10.12 -18.69 3.06
C ASP A 22 11.09 -17.67 2.44
N ARG A 23 12.40 -17.83 2.66
CA ARG A 23 13.43 -16.97 2.06
C ARG A 23 13.53 -17.14 0.55
N GLU A 24 13.32 -18.35 0.04
CA GLU A 24 13.28 -18.61 -1.40
C GLU A 24 12.04 -17.96 -2.04
N ILE A 25 10.88 -18.10 -1.41
CA ILE A 25 9.65 -17.41 -1.82
C ILE A 25 9.83 -15.88 -1.78
N GLU A 26 10.41 -15.33 -0.71
CA GLU A 26 10.65 -13.89 -0.59
C GLU A 26 11.55 -13.36 -1.71
N LYS A 27 12.56 -14.14 -2.12
CA LYS A 27 13.50 -13.78 -3.19
C LYS A 27 12.83 -13.62 -4.55
N ASP A 28 11.80 -14.41 -4.82
CA ASP A 28 11.05 -14.37 -6.09
C ASP A 28 9.83 -13.43 -6.01
N ALA A 29 9.14 -13.40 -4.87
CA ALA A 29 7.95 -12.58 -4.66
C ALA A 29 8.30 -11.09 -4.56
N THR A 30 9.36 -10.73 -3.83
CA THR A 30 9.70 -9.31 -3.57
C THR A 30 9.97 -8.51 -4.86
N PRO A 31 10.79 -8.99 -5.81
CA PRO A 31 10.99 -8.28 -7.07
C PRO A 31 9.71 -8.18 -7.91
N ALA A 32 8.86 -9.21 -7.89
CA ALA A 32 7.57 -9.19 -8.57
C ALA A 32 6.63 -8.14 -7.96
N THR A 33 6.60 -8.02 -6.63
CA THR A 33 5.81 -6.99 -5.94
C THR A 33 6.34 -5.59 -6.24
N VAL A 34 7.66 -5.37 -6.23
CA VAL A 34 8.26 -4.09 -6.66
C VAL A 34 7.91 -3.76 -8.11
N GLN A 35 7.86 -4.76 -8.99
CA GLN A 35 7.43 -4.57 -10.37
C GLN A 35 5.95 -4.15 -10.46
N ARG A 36 5.07 -4.72 -9.64
CA ARG A 36 3.65 -4.32 -9.56
C ARG A 36 3.54 -2.88 -9.07
N ILE A 37 4.22 -2.52 -7.97
CA ILE A 37 4.25 -1.15 -7.42
C ILE A 37 4.68 -0.15 -8.51
N PHE A 38 5.70 -0.48 -9.29
CA PHE A 38 6.18 0.40 -10.36
C PHE A 38 5.10 0.74 -11.40
N TRP A 39 4.22 -0.21 -11.71
CA TRP A 39 3.15 -0.01 -12.69
C TRP A 39 1.88 0.57 -12.08
N THR A 40 1.56 0.22 -10.83
CA THR A 40 0.35 0.73 -10.16
C THR A 40 0.52 2.16 -9.67
N ALA A 41 1.72 2.58 -9.26
CA ALA A 41 1.98 3.94 -8.77
C ALA A 41 1.60 5.06 -9.77
N PRO A 42 1.99 5.04 -11.06
CA PRO A 42 1.58 6.07 -12.01
C PRO A 42 0.07 6.04 -12.30
N VAL A 43 -0.54 4.84 -12.30
CA VAL A 43 -2.00 4.70 -12.45
C VAL A 43 -2.73 5.34 -11.26
N MET A 44 -2.27 5.08 -10.04
CA MET A 44 -2.79 5.74 -8.83
C MET A 44 -2.57 7.25 -8.88
N ALA A 45 -1.40 7.71 -9.32
CA ALA A 45 -1.11 9.13 -9.43
C ALA A 45 -2.10 9.85 -10.34
N ILE A 46 -2.31 9.31 -11.55
CA ILE A 46 -3.23 9.88 -12.53
C ILE A 46 -4.68 9.77 -12.03
N GLY A 47 -5.08 8.60 -11.52
CA GLY A 47 -6.45 8.37 -11.04
C GLY A 47 -6.85 9.34 -9.92
N ASN A 48 -5.98 9.52 -8.92
CA ASN A 48 -6.26 10.45 -7.83
C ASN A 48 -6.21 11.92 -8.29
N PHE A 49 -5.32 12.26 -9.24
CA PHE A 49 -5.33 13.61 -9.82
C PHE A 49 -6.64 13.91 -10.54
N LEU A 50 -7.13 12.97 -11.36
CA LEU A 50 -8.41 13.10 -12.05
C LEU A 50 -9.59 13.15 -11.08
N ALA A 51 -9.54 12.39 -9.98
CA ALA A 51 -10.56 12.48 -8.93
C ALA A 51 -10.58 13.86 -8.28
N ALA A 52 -9.41 14.41 -7.92
CA ALA A 52 -9.31 15.76 -7.36
C ALA A 52 -9.86 16.83 -8.33
N LEU A 53 -9.54 16.73 -9.62
CA LEU A 53 -10.10 17.61 -10.65
C LEU A 53 -11.61 17.43 -10.81
N GLY A 54 -12.11 16.19 -10.77
CA GLY A 54 -13.54 15.89 -10.85
C GLY A 54 -14.32 16.59 -9.74
N PHE A 55 -13.85 16.49 -8.49
CA PHE A 55 -14.47 17.20 -7.37
C PHE A 55 -14.29 18.73 -7.43
N TRP A 56 -13.21 19.22 -8.05
CA TRP A 56 -13.00 20.64 -8.25
C TRP A 56 -13.99 21.25 -9.25
N PHE A 57 -14.39 20.51 -10.29
CA PHE A 57 -15.35 20.96 -11.30
C PHE A 57 -16.82 20.74 -10.91
N GLN A 58 -17.10 20.05 -9.80
CA GLN A 58 -18.46 19.91 -9.28
C GLN A 58 -18.97 21.22 -8.69
N GLU A 59 -20.29 21.43 -8.77
CA GLU A 59 -20.96 22.57 -8.17
C GLU A 59 -20.66 22.68 -6.67
N GLU A 60 -20.66 23.91 -6.16
CA GLU A 60 -20.37 24.15 -4.75
C GLU A 60 -21.49 23.65 -3.85
N PRO A 61 -21.19 22.77 -2.88
CA PRO A 61 -22.17 22.37 -1.88
C PRO A 61 -22.63 23.60 -1.09
N THR A 62 -23.90 23.66 -0.75
CA THR A 62 -24.44 24.74 0.09
C THR A 62 -24.26 24.46 1.59
N GLY A 63 -24.03 23.20 1.96
CA GLY A 63 -23.85 22.77 3.35
C GLY A 63 -22.40 22.93 3.83
N ALA A 64 -22.19 23.54 5.00
CA ALA A 64 -20.85 23.75 5.57
C ALA A 64 -20.05 22.45 5.73
N THR A 65 -20.69 21.36 6.17
CA THR A 65 -20.03 20.04 6.31
C THR A 65 -19.63 19.45 4.96
N GLU A 66 -20.47 19.61 3.93
CA GLU A 66 -20.19 19.10 2.59
C GLU A 66 -19.08 19.90 1.89
N ILE A 67 -19.01 21.21 2.13
CA ILE A 67 -17.90 22.06 1.67
C ILE A 67 -16.58 21.55 2.25
N LEU A 68 -16.52 21.34 3.58
CA LEU A 68 -15.32 20.83 4.25
C LEU A 68 -14.95 19.44 3.74
N TRP A 69 -15.92 18.53 3.63
CA TRP A 69 -15.71 17.19 3.08
C TRP A 69 -15.10 17.25 1.69
N ARG A 70 -15.70 18.03 0.77
CA ARG A 70 -15.19 18.18 -0.59
C ARG A 70 -13.77 18.74 -0.61
N GLU A 71 -13.49 19.76 0.19
CA GLU A 71 -12.15 20.36 0.26
C GLU A 71 -11.10 19.34 0.74
N LEU A 72 -11.43 18.55 1.77
CA LEU A 72 -10.56 17.49 2.28
C LEU A 72 -10.37 16.36 1.26
N ILE A 73 -11.42 15.99 0.52
CA ILE A 73 -11.33 14.99 -0.56
C ILE A 73 -10.40 15.47 -1.68
N ILE A 74 -10.56 16.71 -2.14
CA ILE A 74 -9.70 17.29 -3.18
C ILE A 74 -8.24 17.31 -2.71
N LYS A 75 -7.98 17.85 -1.51
CA LYS A 75 -6.64 17.94 -0.93
C LYS A 75 -5.99 16.56 -0.75
N THR A 76 -6.75 15.59 -0.24
CA THR A 76 -6.27 14.22 -0.02
C THR A 76 -5.94 13.54 -1.34
N ASN A 77 -6.83 13.59 -2.33
CA ASN A 77 -6.58 12.99 -3.65
C ASN A 77 -5.38 13.63 -4.34
N PHE A 78 -5.26 14.96 -4.28
CA PHE A 78 -4.10 15.66 -4.83
C PHE A 78 -2.79 15.24 -4.12
N LEU A 79 -2.81 15.15 -2.79
CA LEU A 79 -1.66 14.67 -2.01
C LEU A 79 -1.28 13.23 -2.37
N VAL A 80 -2.27 12.34 -2.48
CA VAL A 80 -2.07 10.93 -2.89
C VAL A 80 -1.46 10.86 -4.28
N SER A 81 -1.88 11.74 -5.20
CA SER A 81 -1.29 11.83 -6.53
C SER A 81 0.20 12.17 -6.47
N VAL A 82 0.57 13.22 -5.73
CA VAL A 82 1.97 13.64 -5.55
C VAL A 82 2.81 12.55 -4.89
N LEU A 83 2.30 11.93 -3.82
CA LEU A 83 2.99 10.84 -3.13
C LEU A 83 3.16 9.62 -4.04
N SER A 84 2.16 9.29 -4.85
CA SER A 84 2.23 8.19 -5.83
C SER A 84 3.28 8.44 -6.91
N CYS A 85 3.44 9.68 -7.39
CA CYS A 85 4.57 10.07 -8.23
C CYS A 85 5.92 9.84 -7.52
N GLY A 86 6.01 10.19 -6.23
CA GLY A 86 7.19 9.92 -5.41
C GLY A 86 7.50 8.43 -5.30
N VAL A 87 6.49 7.60 -5.01
CA VAL A 87 6.61 6.13 -4.97
C VAL A 87 7.07 5.59 -6.32
N TRP A 88 6.51 6.09 -7.43
CA TRP A 88 6.91 5.67 -8.78
C TRP A 88 8.39 5.96 -9.04
N ILE A 89 8.86 7.17 -8.71
CA ILE A 89 10.27 7.57 -8.84
C ILE A 89 11.17 6.70 -7.95
N LEU A 90 10.81 6.49 -6.68
CA LEU A 90 11.58 5.65 -5.76
C LEU A 90 11.69 4.21 -6.28
N THR A 91 10.58 3.66 -6.74
CA THR A 91 10.54 2.30 -7.29
C THR A 91 11.35 2.20 -8.57
N TRP A 92 11.31 3.22 -9.43
CA TRP A 92 12.14 3.31 -10.62
C TRP A 92 13.63 3.30 -10.28
N ILE A 93 14.06 4.07 -9.27
CA ILE A 93 15.44 4.12 -8.78
C ILE A 93 15.87 2.75 -8.24
N VAL A 94 15.04 2.13 -7.40
CA VAL A 94 15.28 0.80 -6.82
C VAL A 94 15.47 -0.26 -7.90
N LYS A 95 14.60 -0.27 -8.93
CA LYS A 95 14.71 -1.17 -10.07
C LYS A 95 15.96 -0.90 -10.90
N ARG A 96 16.23 0.36 -11.24
CA ARG A 96 17.38 0.76 -12.07
C ARG A 96 18.71 0.42 -11.42
N ARG A 97 18.82 0.57 -10.10
CA ARG A 97 20.03 0.24 -9.33
C ARG A 97 20.16 -1.25 -8.98
N LYS A 98 19.19 -2.09 -9.35
CA LYS A 98 19.13 -3.50 -8.93
C LYS A 98 19.35 -3.63 -7.42
N ALA A 99 18.63 -2.82 -6.64
CA ALA A 99 18.84 -2.72 -5.20
C ALA A 99 18.70 -4.08 -4.51
N SER A 100 19.35 -4.25 -3.35
CA SER A 100 19.29 -5.48 -2.58
C SER A 100 17.87 -5.84 -2.16
N LEU A 101 17.60 -7.14 -1.96
CA LEU A 101 16.29 -7.64 -1.53
C LEU A 101 15.78 -6.90 -0.30
N ARG A 102 16.65 -6.61 0.69
CA ARG A 102 16.27 -5.87 1.90
C ARG A 102 15.67 -4.49 1.60
N ILE A 103 16.24 -3.75 0.64
CA ILE A 103 15.72 -2.43 0.25
C ILE A 103 14.36 -2.59 -0.45
N GLN A 104 14.21 -3.61 -1.30
CA GLN A 104 12.96 -3.91 -1.98
C GLN A 104 11.85 -4.32 -0.99
N THR A 105 12.17 -5.13 0.02
CA THR A 105 11.26 -5.51 1.11
C THR A 105 10.82 -4.28 1.92
N ILE A 106 11.76 -3.40 2.30
CA ILE A 106 11.44 -2.16 3.02
C ILE A 106 10.53 -1.26 2.19
N LEU A 107 10.83 -1.08 0.90
CA LEU A 107 9.98 -0.29 0.00
C LEU A 107 8.56 -0.87 -0.07
N THR A 108 8.44 -2.19 -0.19
CA THR A 108 7.14 -2.87 -0.26
C THR A 108 6.32 -2.62 1.00
N TYR A 109 6.88 -2.85 2.19
CA TYR A 109 6.16 -2.58 3.45
C TYR A 109 5.84 -1.10 3.64
N ALA A 110 6.73 -0.19 3.22
CA ALA A 110 6.47 1.24 3.28
C ALA A 110 5.27 1.63 2.38
N VAL A 111 5.20 1.09 1.16
CA VAL A 111 4.08 1.33 0.24
C VAL A 111 2.78 0.72 0.78
N VAL A 112 2.82 -0.48 1.33
CA VAL A 112 1.66 -1.12 1.98
C VAL A 112 1.13 -0.26 3.12
N ALA A 113 2.00 0.16 4.04
CA ALA A 113 1.62 1.01 5.17
C ALA A 113 1.04 2.35 4.69
N TYR A 114 1.65 2.95 3.67
CA TYR A 114 1.16 4.18 3.04
C TYR A 114 -0.26 4.02 2.47
N VAL A 115 -0.50 2.98 1.65
CA VAL A 115 -1.81 2.77 1.02
C VAL A 115 -2.89 2.53 2.08
N LEU A 116 -2.57 1.76 3.12
CA LEU A 116 -3.50 1.52 4.24
C LEU A 116 -3.80 2.80 5.03
N ALA A 117 -2.78 3.62 5.31
CA ALA A 117 -2.96 4.88 6.02
C ALA A 117 -3.82 5.88 5.24
N ILE A 118 -3.60 5.98 3.92
CA ILE A 118 -4.43 6.80 3.03
C ILE A 118 -5.87 6.28 2.98
N GLY A 119 -6.06 4.98 2.81
CA GLY A 119 -7.40 4.37 2.79
C GLY A 119 -8.17 4.65 4.08
N LEU A 120 -7.50 4.58 5.23
CA LEU A 120 -8.09 4.96 6.51
C LEU A 120 -8.42 6.47 6.55
N GLY A 121 -7.51 7.32 6.11
CA GLY A 121 -7.72 8.78 6.08
C GLY A 121 -8.92 9.18 5.22
N ILE A 122 -9.05 8.61 4.02
CA ILE A 122 -10.19 8.85 3.13
C ILE A 122 -11.48 8.36 3.78
N ALA A 123 -11.49 7.16 4.36
CA ALA A 123 -12.68 6.65 5.05
C ALA A 123 -13.11 7.56 6.22
N LEU A 124 -12.16 8.10 6.99
CA LEU A 124 -12.46 9.07 8.04
C LEU A 124 -13.04 10.37 7.48
N ILE A 125 -12.53 10.87 6.35
CA ILE A 125 -13.11 12.05 5.68
C ILE A 125 -14.53 11.74 5.22
N ASP A 126 -14.76 10.59 4.59
CA ASP A 126 -16.08 10.20 4.08
C ASP A 126 -17.14 10.10 5.18
N THR A 127 -16.77 9.75 6.42
CA THR A 127 -17.72 9.72 7.55
C THR A 127 -18.40 11.07 7.85
N LEU A 128 -17.87 12.19 7.34
CA LEU A 128 -18.51 13.50 7.44
C LEU A 128 -19.85 13.58 6.69
N VAL A 129 -20.03 12.80 5.62
CA VAL A 129 -21.22 12.83 4.75
C VAL A 129 -21.85 11.45 4.61
N MET A 130 -21.04 10.39 4.62
CA MET A 130 -21.47 9.00 4.48
C MET A 130 -20.82 8.13 5.56
N THR A 131 -21.64 7.62 6.48
CA THR A 131 -21.18 6.66 7.49
C THR A 131 -20.98 5.29 6.87
N GLY A 132 -19.75 4.98 6.46
CA GLY A 132 -19.41 3.68 5.90
C GLY A 132 -17.91 3.40 5.91
N ILE A 133 -17.55 2.14 6.14
CA ILE A 133 -16.15 1.67 6.09
C ILE A 133 -15.77 1.10 4.72
N THR A 134 -16.68 1.15 3.75
CA THR A 134 -16.49 0.60 2.40
C THR A 134 -15.22 1.11 1.71
N PRO A 135 -14.88 2.42 1.75
CA PRO A 135 -13.63 2.91 1.14
C PRO A 135 -12.39 2.23 1.74
N PHE A 136 -12.38 2.02 3.06
CA PHE A 136 -11.28 1.34 3.76
C PHE A 136 -11.18 -0.14 3.37
N LEU A 137 -12.31 -0.86 3.31
CA LEU A 137 -12.32 -2.28 2.91
C LEU A 137 -11.83 -2.48 1.47
N ILE A 138 -12.16 -1.55 0.56
CA ILE A 138 -11.63 -1.57 -0.81
C ILE A 138 -10.11 -1.42 -0.79
N CYS A 139 -9.57 -0.46 -0.03
CA CYS A 139 -8.11 -0.30 0.10
C CYS A 139 -7.43 -1.55 0.67
N VAL A 140 -7.98 -2.16 1.71
CA VAL A 140 -7.44 -3.40 2.30
C VAL A 140 -7.45 -4.54 1.28
N THR A 141 -8.53 -4.68 0.51
CA THR A 141 -8.67 -5.73 -0.51
C THR A 141 -7.65 -5.54 -1.63
N ILE A 142 -7.47 -4.30 -2.11
CA ILE A 142 -6.47 -3.96 -3.13
C ILE A 142 -5.08 -4.29 -2.60
N VAL A 143 -4.74 -3.83 -1.40
CA VAL A 143 -3.43 -4.10 -0.78
C VAL A 143 -3.18 -5.60 -0.68
N GLY A 144 -4.10 -6.37 -0.09
CA GLY A 144 -3.92 -7.81 0.08
C GLY A 144 -3.91 -8.62 -1.21
N THR A 145 -4.42 -8.06 -2.32
CA THR A 145 -4.40 -8.72 -3.63
C THR A 145 -3.13 -8.38 -4.42
N PHE A 146 -2.68 -7.13 -4.34
CA PHE A 146 -1.59 -6.62 -5.18
C PHE A 146 -0.20 -6.72 -4.53
N TYR A 147 -0.12 -6.64 -3.19
CA TYR A 147 1.12 -6.50 -2.44
C TYR A 147 1.27 -7.58 -1.36
#